data_AF-A0A7V8K0E1-F1
#
_entry.id   AF-A0A7V8K0E1-F1
#
_cell.length_a   1.000
_cell.length_b   1.000
_cell.length_c   1.000
_cell.angle_alpha   90.00
_cell.angle_beta   90.00
_cell.angle_gamma   90.00
#
_symmetry.space_group_name_H-M   'P 1'
#
loop_
_entity.id
_entity.type
_entity.pdbx_description
1 polymer ?
#
loop_
_entity_poly.entity_id
_entity_poly.type
_entity_poly.pdbx_seq_one_letter_code
_entity_poly.pdbx_strand_id
1 'polypeptide(L)'
;MGMTASFVALTQETLEALRAAPETAADHFMTQIGGDAEDRVLDIDKAWHGLHFLMTHEAYGGGGPLSLPILGGTAIGDDMGYGAPRYLDAPQVKEAAEALAALPVDELRQRFKPAELEEAYIYPTGIWEDEGDEAFEYLAHWYAQLQLFYAAAAGRGDAMLLAIL
;
A
#
# COMPACT_ATOMS: atom_id res chain seq x y z
N MET A 1 0.20 -18.52 -5.94
CA MET A 1 1.00 -17.51 -5.22
C MET A 1 1.40 -16.45 -6.22
N GLY A 2 1.30 -15.18 -5.85
CA GLY A 2 1.55 -14.00 -6.69
C GLY A 2 1.92 -12.82 -5.79
N MET A 3 2.21 -11.66 -6.38
CA MET A 3 2.67 -10.50 -5.60
C MET A 3 1.52 -9.86 -4.82
N THR A 4 1.61 -9.80 -3.50
CA THR A 4 0.63 -9.10 -2.65
C THR A 4 1.24 -7.91 -1.93
N ALA A 5 0.42 -7.00 -1.40
CA ALA A 5 0.92 -5.91 -0.57
C ALA A 5 0.35 -5.98 0.85
N SER A 6 1.26 -5.85 1.81
CA SER A 6 0.92 -5.82 3.23
C SER A 6 1.45 -4.55 3.89
N PHE A 7 0.77 -4.14 4.97
CA PHE A 7 1.03 -2.93 5.73
C PHE A 7 0.99 -3.23 7.23
N VAL A 8 1.88 -2.59 7.99
CA VAL A 8 1.97 -2.71 9.44
C VAL A 8 2.04 -1.32 10.06
N ALA A 9 1.05 -0.97 10.89
CA ALA A 9 1.02 0.29 11.64
C ALA A 9 1.94 0.22 12.87
N LEU A 10 2.95 1.08 12.90
CA LEU A 10 4.00 1.09 13.92
C LEU A 10 3.82 2.25 14.89
N THR A 11 4.18 2.03 16.16
CA THR A 11 4.43 3.16 17.06
C THR A 11 5.72 3.89 16.64
N GLN A 12 5.88 5.13 17.10
CA GLN A 12 7.11 5.89 16.83
C GLN A 12 8.35 5.22 17.42
N GLU A 13 8.23 4.67 18.62
CA GLU A 13 9.31 3.92 19.28
C GLU A 13 9.75 2.72 18.43
N THR A 14 8.80 1.96 17.86
CA THR A 14 9.14 0.83 16.98
C THR A 14 9.82 1.31 15.70
N LEU A 15 9.34 2.39 15.06
CA LEU A 15 10.00 2.94 13.87
C LEU A 15 11.44 3.38 14.17
N GLU A 16 11.67 4.05 15.30
CA GLU A 16 13.00 4.49 15.73
C GLU A 16 13.92 3.30 15.98
N ALA A 17 13.42 2.24 16.63
CA ALA A 17 14.17 1.00 16.83
C ALA A 17 14.56 0.35 15.50
N LEU A 18 13.64 0.27 14.54
CA LEU A 18 13.93 -0.25 13.20
C LEU A 18 14.95 0.60 12.46
N ARG A 19 14.90 1.94 12.56
CA ARG A 19 15.91 2.83 11.97
C ARG A 19 17.29 2.66 12.60
N ALA A 20 17.35 2.33 13.89
CA ALA A 20 18.59 2.07 14.60
C ALA A 20 19.20 0.71 14.26
N ALA A 21 18.38 -0.28 13.89
CA ALA A 21 18.79 -1.61 13.46
C ALA A 21 18.04 -2.05 12.18
N PRO A 22 18.33 -1.45 11.01
CA PRO A 22 17.57 -1.67 9.77
C PRO A 22 17.45 -3.13 9.35
N GLU A 23 18.48 -3.94 9.61
CA GLU A 23 18.51 -5.38 9.33
C GLU A 23 17.38 -6.16 10.00
N THR A 24 16.77 -5.62 11.06
CA THR A 24 15.64 -6.26 11.77
C THR A 24 14.29 -5.96 11.14
N ALA A 25 14.20 -5.05 10.16
CA ALA A 25 12.93 -4.57 9.62
C ALA A 25 12.16 -5.66 8.86
N ALA A 26 12.84 -6.50 8.07
CA ALA A 26 12.23 -7.60 7.34
C ALA A 26 11.64 -8.64 8.30
N ASP A 27 12.43 -9.10 9.27
CA ASP A 27 11.98 -10.06 10.28
C ASP A 27 10.82 -9.51 11.12
N HIS A 28 10.88 -8.22 11.50
CA HIS A 28 9.79 -7.55 12.20
C HIS A 28 8.52 -7.56 11.36
N PHE A 29 8.60 -7.16 10.09
CA PHE A 29 7.47 -7.14 9.18
C PHE A 29 6.83 -8.53 9.03
N MET A 30 7.63 -9.54 8.70
CA MET A 30 7.17 -10.93 8.54
C MET A 30 6.53 -11.49 9.81
N THR A 31 7.07 -11.14 10.99
CA THR A 31 6.49 -11.55 12.28
C THR A 31 5.14 -10.91 12.51
N GLN A 32 4.97 -9.62 12.17
CA GLN A 32 3.70 -8.91 12.37
C GLN A 32 2.60 -9.45 11.45
N ILE A 33 2.90 -9.65 10.16
CA ILE A 33 1.90 -10.16 9.21
C ILE A 33 1.52 -11.63 9.42
N GLY A 34 2.38 -12.40 10.10
CA GLY A 34 2.10 -13.79 10.49
C GLY A 34 1.47 -13.94 11.88
N GLY A 35 1.24 -12.84 12.60
CA GLY A 35 0.69 -12.84 13.96
C GLY A 35 -0.79 -12.43 14.02
N ASP A 36 -1.34 -12.40 15.23
CA ASP A 36 -2.77 -12.11 15.48
C ASP A 36 -3.08 -10.60 15.65
N ALA A 37 -2.22 -9.71 15.18
CA ALA A 37 -2.35 -8.26 15.35
C ALA A 37 -3.31 -7.64 14.31
N GLU A 38 -4.55 -8.11 14.26
CA GLU A 38 -5.53 -7.78 13.22
C GLU A 38 -5.74 -6.27 13.02
N ASP A 39 -5.71 -5.45 14.08
CA ASP A 39 -5.96 -4.00 14.00
C ASP A 39 -4.75 -3.16 13.54
N ARG A 40 -3.58 -3.78 13.40
CA ARG A 40 -2.32 -3.11 13.00
C ARG A 40 -1.75 -3.66 11.70
N VAL A 41 -2.41 -4.63 11.09
CA VAL A 41 -1.97 -5.23 9.83
C VAL A 41 -3.09 -5.13 8.80
N LEU A 42 -2.73 -4.81 7.56
CA LEU A 42 -3.62 -4.90 6.42
C LEU A 42 -2.89 -5.64 5.29
N ASP A 43 -3.54 -6.62 4.69
CA ASP A 43 -3.16 -7.20 3.41
C ASP A 43 -4.23 -6.81 2.39
N ILE A 44 -3.84 -6.23 1.26
CA ILE A 44 -4.75 -5.86 0.16
C ILE A 44 -4.67 -6.84 -1.02
N ASP A 45 -4.07 -8.01 -0.78
CA ASP A 45 -3.84 -9.06 -1.77
C ASP A 45 -3.16 -8.45 -3.02
N LYS A 46 -3.65 -8.75 -4.22
CA LYS A 46 -3.04 -8.33 -5.49
C LYS A 46 -3.55 -6.97 -5.99
N ALA A 47 -4.34 -6.25 -5.19
CA ALA A 47 -4.90 -4.96 -5.59
C ALA A 47 -3.85 -3.84 -5.71
N TRP A 48 -2.64 -4.06 -5.18
CA TRP A 48 -1.64 -3.01 -4.97
C TRP A 48 -1.24 -2.25 -6.23
N HIS A 49 -0.97 -2.92 -7.35
CA HIS A 49 -0.45 -2.26 -8.54
C HIS A 49 -1.57 -1.49 -9.24
N GLY A 50 -2.76 -2.10 -9.34
CA GLY A 50 -3.97 -1.44 -9.83
C GLY A 50 -4.30 -0.19 -9.02
N LEU A 51 -4.35 -0.30 -7.69
CA LEU A 51 -4.60 0.84 -6.81
C LEU A 51 -3.52 1.92 -6.93
N HIS A 52 -2.24 1.54 -6.99
CA HIS A 52 -1.17 2.49 -7.19
C HIS A 52 -1.38 3.28 -8.49
N PHE A 53 -1.59 2.57 -9.60
CA PHE A 53 -1.82 3.19 -10.90
C PHE A 53 -3.06 4.09 -10.93
N LEU A 54 -4.19 3.68 -10.34
CA LEU A 54 -5.39 4.53 -10.29
C LEU A 54 -5.18 5.81 -9.45
N MET A 55 -4.34 5.74 -8.42
CA MET A 55 -4.03 6.90 -7.59
C MET A 55 -3.03 7.85 -8.27
N THR A 56 -2.01 7.32 -8.95
CA THR A 56 -0.85 8.11 -9.43
C THR A 56 -0.78 8.29 -10.95
N HIS A 57 -1.50 7.46 -11.72
CA HIS A 57 -1.32 7.24 -13.16
C HIS A 57 0.12 6.83 -13.55
N GLU A 58 0.86 6.27 -12.61
CA GLU A 58 2.24 5.77 -12.79
C GLU A 58 2.24 4.29 -12.39
N ALA A 59 2.90 3.43 -13.16
CA ALA A 59 3.02 2.01 -12.81
C ALA A 59 3.88 1.83 -11.54
N TYR A 60 4.96 2.62 -11.43
CA TYR A 60 5.86 2.59 -10.29
C TYR A 60 6.28 4.01 -9.92
N GLY A 61 6.59 4.23 -8.64
CA GLY A 61 7.07 5.54 -8.17
C GLY A 61 5.93 6.56 -8.06
N GLY A 62 6.02 7.67 -8.79
CA GLY A 62 5.04 8.76 -8.72
C GLY A 62 5.24 9.74 -7.56
N GLY A 63 4.64 10.92 -7.73
CA GLY A 63 4.69 12.00 -6.74
C GLY A 63 3.80 11.75 -5.51
N GLY A 64 4.28 12.17 -4.34
CA GLY A 64 3.45 12.22 -3.14
C GLY A 64 2.32 13.26 -3.29
N PRO A 65 1.25 13.16 -2.48
CA PRO A 65 1.06 12.16 -1.42
C PRO A 65 0.49 10.82 -1.90
N LEU A 66 -0.05 10.72 -3.12
CA LEU A 66 -0.78 9.53 -3.59
C LEU A 66 0.11 8.32 -3.93
N SER A 67 1.42 8.50 -4.08
CA SER A 67 2.34 7.36 -4.19
C SER A 67 2.71 6.72 -2.84
N LEU A 68 2.61 7.49 -1.74
CA LEU A 68 2.98 7.05 -0.39
C LEU A 68 2.29 5.76 0.05
N PRO A 69 0.97 5.56 -0.18
CA PRO A 69 0.26 4.45 0.41
C PRO A 69 0.76 3.05 0.04
N ILE A 70 1.41 2.88 -1.12
CA ILE A 70 1.75 1.55 -1.67
C ILE A 70 3.22 1.39 -2.05
N LEU A 71 3.83 2.37 -2.77
CA LEU A 71 5.21 2.25 -3.27
C LEU A 71 6.13 3.40 -2.84
N GLY A 72 5.59 4.41 -2.15
CA GLY A 72 6.35 5.55 -1.67
C GLY A 72 7.12 5.25 -0.38
N GLY A 73 7.44 6.30 0.37
CA GLY A 73 8.25 6.17 1.58
C GLY A 73 9.70 5.77 1.32
N THR A 74 10.38 5.36 2.38
CA THR A 74 11.82 5.07 2.37
C THR A 74 12.08 3.60 2.64
N ALA A 75 12.85 2.95 1.78
CA ALA A 75 13.26 1.55 1.98
C ALA A 75 14.11 1.38 3.26
N ILE A 76 13.93 0.27 3.96
CA ILE A 76 14.62 -0.06 5.21
C ILE A 76 14.88 -1.57 5.30
N GLY A 77 16.09 -1.96 5.69
CA GLY A 77 16.45 -3.36 5.86
C GLY A 77 16.66 -4.12 4.55
N ASP A 78 16.54 -5.44 4.65
CA ASP A 78 16.90 -6.37 3.59
C ASP A 78 15.74 -6.64 2.62
N ASP A 79 16.10 -7.08 1.41
CA ASP A 79 15.16 -7.47 0.36
C ASP A 79 14.37 -8.73 0.76
N MET A 80 13.04 -8.68 0.64
CA MET A 80 12.12 -9.77 0.98
C MET A 80 11.63 -10.57 -0.25
N GLY A 81 12.23 -10.37 -1.42
CA GLY A 81 11.91 -11.05 -2.68
C GLY A 81 11.47 -10.08 -3.78
N TYR A 82 10.73 -9.03 -3.42
CA TYR A 82 10.27 -7.96 -4.32
C TYR A 82 10.77 -6.58 -3.88
N GLY A 83 11.87 -6.55 -3.13
CA GLY A 83 12.45 -5.35 -2.54
C GLY A 83 12.40 -5.35 -1.02
N ALA A 84 13.12 -4.41 -0.43
CA ALA A 84 13.09 -4.16 1.01
C ALA A 84 11.73 -3.54 1.43
N PRO A 85 11.27 -3.80 2.67
CA PRO A 85 10.13 -3.08 3.21
C PRO A 85 10.42 -1.58 3.23
N ARG A 86 9.37 -0.77 3.18
CA ARG A 86 9.46 0.69 3.13
C ARG A 86 8.68 1.26 4.29
N TYR A 87 9.17 2.35 4.88
CA TYR A 87 8.45 3.03 5.94
C TYR A 87 7.93 4.41 5.53
N LEU A 88 6.86 4.81 6.21
CA LEU A 88 6.36 6.18 6.29
C LEU A 88 6.46 6.65 7.74
N ASP A 89 6.93 7.87 7.98
CA ASP A 89 6.77 8.49 9.30
C ASP A 89 5.34 8.98 9.52
N ALA A 90 4.97 9.30 10.76
CA ALA A 90 3.59 9.70 11.06
C ALA A 90 3.10 10.94 10.28
N PRO A 91 3.92 11.99 10.04
CA PRO A 91 3.55 13.05 9.11
C PRO A 91 3.19 12.54 7.71
N GLN A 92 4.00 11.66 7.13
CA GLN A 92 3.72 11.04 5.82
C GLN A 92 2.47 10.16 5.84
N VAL A 93 2.22 9.41 6.92
CA VAL A 93 0.99 8.62 7.09
C VAL A 93 -0.23 9.54 7.10
N LYS A 94 -0.13 10.69 7.78
CA LYS A 94 -1.20 11.69 7.79
C LYS A 94 -1.44 12.30 6.40
N GLU A 95 -0.38 12.69 5.69
CA GLU A 95 -0.50 13.20 4.32
C GLU A 95 -1.14 12.16 3.37
N ALA A 96 -0.73 10.90 3.49
CA ALA A 96 -1.32 9.78 2.76
C ALA A 96 -2.80 9.59 3.09
N ALA A 97 -3.18 9.61 4.38
CA ALA A 97 -4.56 9.48 4.81
C ALA A 97 -5.46 10.62 4.30
N GLU A 98 -4.98 11.86 4.34
CA GLU A 98 -5.69 13.03 3.80
C GLU A 98 -5.87 12.92 2.29
N ALA A 99 -4.84 12.48 1.55
CA ALA A 99 -4.91 12.28 0.11
C ALA A 99 -5.87 11.15 -0.29
N LEU A 100 -5.84 10.04 0.44
CA LEU A 100 -6.77 8.93 0.28
C LEU A 100 -8.22 9.37 0.56
N ALA A 101 -8.46 10.19 1.59
CA ALA A 101 -9.78 10.71 1.88
C ALA A 101 -10.30 11.71 0.82
N ALA A 102 -9.38 12.45 0.17
CA ALA A 102 -9.71 13.41 -0.88
C ALA A 102 -10.02 12.75 -2.24
N LEU A 103 -9.71 11.47 -2.41
CA LEU A 103 -9.97 10.70 -3.63
C LEU A 103 -11.09 9.67 -3.36
N PRO A 104 -12.37 10.00 -3.61
CA PRO A 104 -13.47 9.06 -3.36
C PRO A 104 -13.47 7.91 -4.39
N VAL A 105 -14.10 6.79 -4.03
CA VAL A 105 -14.23 5.60 -4.90
C VAL A 105 -14.85 5.94 -6.27
N ASP A 106 -15.81 6.86 -6.32
CA ASP A 106 -16.43 7.31 -7.58
C ASP A 106 -15.43 7.99 -8.52
N GLU A 107 -14.46 8.72 -7.99
CA GLU A 107 -13.38 9.30 -8.79
C GLU A 107 -12.38 8.23 -9.20
N LEU A 108 -12.05 7.28 -8.30
CA LEU A 108 -11.23 6.11 -8.62
C LEU A 108 -11.83 5.29 -9.79
N ARG A 109 -13.16 5.14 -9.82
CA ARG A 109 -13.91 4.51 -10.91
C ARG A 109 -13.72 5.25 -12.24
N GLN A 110 -13.75 6.58 -12.22
CA GLN A 110 -13.57 7.36 -13.45
C GLN A 110 -12.16 7.20 -14.02
N ARG A 111 -11.16 6.99 -13.15
CA ARG A 111 -9.77 6.71 -13.51
C ARG A 111 -9.53 5.27 -13.96
N PHE A 112 -10.43 4.34 -13.66
CA PHE A 112 -10.31 2.96 -14.10
C PHE A 112 -10.55 2.84 -15.61
N LYS A 113 -9.45 2.68 -16.34
CA LYS A 113 -9.40 2.46 -17.79
C LYS A 113 -8.71 1.12 -18.06
N PRO A 114 -9.46 -0.01 -18.10
CA PRO A 114 -8.91 -1.35 -18.27
C PRO A 114 -7.78 -1.48 -19.29
N ALA A 115 -7.98 -0.95 -20.50
CA ALA A 115 -6.98 -0.99 -21.56
C ALA A 115 -5.68 -0.24 -21.20
N GLU A 116 -5.75 0.86 -20.44
CA GLU A 116 -4.54 1.58 -19.98
C GLU A 116 -3.79 0.76 -18.93
N LEU A 117 -4.50 0.05 -18.05
CA LEU A 117 -3.87 -0.85 -17.07
C LEU A 117 -3.18 -2.04 -17.77
N GLU A 118 -3.80 -2.61 -18.79
CA GLU A 118 -3.17 -3.68 -19.59
C GLU A 118 -1.97 -3.17 -20.39
N GLU A 119 -2.09 -2.02 -21.06
CA GLU A 119 -1.00 -1.41 -21.82
C GLU A 119 0.19 -1.06 -20.95
N ALA A 120 -0.06 -0.60 -19.72
CA ALA A 120 0.98 -0.31 -18.73
C ALA A 120 1.51 -1.56 -17.99
N TYR A 121 1.06 -2.77 -18.35
CA TYR A 121 1.44 -4.04 -17.72
C TYR A 121 1.21 -4.05 -16.20
N ILE A 122 0.11 -3.43 -15.76
CA ILE A 122 -0.25 -3.37 -14.35
C ILE A 122 -0.60 -4.78 -13.85
N TYR A 123 -0.06 -5.12 -12.68
CA TYR A 123 -0.19 -6.46 -12.09
C TYR A 123 -1.49 -6.56 -11.26
N PRO A 124 -2.25 -7.67 -11.36
CA PRO A 124 -2.07 -8.81 -12.27
C PRO A 124 -2.39 -8.45 -13.72
N THR A 125 -1.62 -8.97 -14.66
CA THR A 125 -1.83 -8.72 -16.10
C THR A 125 -2.89 -9.65 -16.68
N GLY A 126 -3.67 -9.17 -17.65
CA GLY A 126 -4.65 -9.97 -18.39
C GLY A 126 -5.98 -10.17 -17.67
N ILE A 127 -6.31 -9.33 -16.70
CA ILE A 127 -7.59 -9.39 -15.97
C ILE A 127 -8.41 -8.10 -16.10
N TRP A 128 -7.77 -6.97 -16.42
CA TRP A 128 -8.42 -5.67 -16.28
C TRP A 128 -9.51 -5.49 -17.33
N GLU A 129 -9.23 -5.87 -18.58
CA GLU A 129 -10.22 -5.86 -19.68
C GLU A 129 -11.15 -7.07 -19.61
N ASP A 130 -10.61 -8.25 -19.28
CA ASP A 130 -11.36 -9.51 -19.27
C ASP A 130 -12.43 -9.55 -18.17
N GLU A 131 -12.11 -9.10 -16.96
CA GLU A 131 -13.04 -9.08 -15.82
C GLU A 131 -13.75 -7.73 -15.68
N GLY A 132 -13.17 -6.64 -16.20
CA GLY A 132 -13.81 -5.33 -16.32
C GLY A 132 -14.37 -4.79 -15.00
N ASP A 133 -15.70 -4.80 -14.86
CA ASP A 133 -16.38 -4.29 -13.68
C ASP A 133 -16.07 -5.07 -12.42
N GLU A 134 -15.91 -6.40 -12.51
CA GLU A 134 -15.56 -7.23 -11.36
C GLU A 134 -14.15 -6.90 -10.85
N ALA A 135 -13.19 -6.63 -11.76
CA ALA A 135 -11.85 -6.16 -11.39
C ALA A 135 -11.90 -4.80 -10.67
N PHE A 136 -12.78 -3.89 -11.10
CA PHE A 136 -12.95 -2.63 -10.39
C PHE A 136 -13.57 -2.82 -9.01
N GLU A 137 -14.60 -3.67 -8.87
CA GLU A 137 -15.23 -3.94 -7.58
C GLU A 137 -14.22 -4.50 -6.56
N TYR A 138 -13.31 -5.38 -7.03
CA TYR A 138 -12.19 -5.87 -6.24
C TYR A 138 -11.23 -4.73 -5.80
N LEU A 139 -10.84 -3.85 -6.73
CA LEU A 139 -10.02 -2.68 -6.39
C LEU A 139 -10.74 -1.75 -5.39
N ALA A 140 -12.02 -1.44 -5.63
CA ALA A 140 -12.81 -0.57 -4.78
C ALA A 140 -12.96 -1.12 -3.35
N HIS A 141 -13.15 -2.44 -3.21
CA HIS A 141 -13.19 -3.11 -1.92
C HIS A 141 -11.89 -2.86 -1.12
N TRP A 142 -10.74 -3.14 -1.73
CA TRP A 142 -9.44 -2.99 -1.07
C TRP A 142 -9.06 -1.52 -0.85
N TYR A 143 -9.46 -0.63 -1.76
CA TYR A 143 -9.27 0.80 -1.59
C TYR A 143 -9.99 1.32 -0.34
N ALA A 144 -11.22 0.89 -0.10
CA ALA A 144 -11.96 1.27 1.10
C ALA A 144 -11.27 0.78 2.39
N GLN A 145 -10.72 -0.45 2.38
CA GLN A 145 -9.94 -0.95 3.52
C GLN A 145 -8.65 -0.13 3.73
N LEU A 146 -7.96 0.21 2.65
CA LEU A 146 -6.76 1.03 2.68
C LEU A 146 -7.04 2.42 3.25
N GLN A 147 -8.14 3.06 2.83
CA GLN A 147 -8.59 4.35 3.38
C GLN A 147 -8.83 4.26 4.89
N LEU A 148 -9.58 3.26 5.35
CA LEU A 148 -9.87 3.05 6.77
C LEU A 148 -8.58 2.82 7.58
N PHE A 149 -7.67 2.00 7.06
CA PHE A 149 -6.42 1.66 7.73
C PHE A 149 -5.48 2.86 7.89
N TYR A 150 -5.27 3.64 6.81
CA TYR A 150 -4.48 4.86 6.87
C TYR A 150 -5.12 5.93 7.77
N ALA A 151 -6.44 6.08 7.73
CA ALA A 151 -7.15 7.01 8.62
C ALA A 151 -6.98 6.62 10.11
N ALA A 152 -7.07 5.33 10.42
CA ALA A 152 -6.89 4.84 11.78
C ALA A 152 -5.44 5.03 12.27
N ALA A 153 -4.44 4.70 11.44
CA ALA A 153 -3.03 4.91 11.74
C ALA A 153 -2.71 6.40 11.96
N ALA A 154 -3.20 7.27 11.06
CA ALA A 154 -3.04 8.72 11.18
C ALA A 154 -3.70 9.27 12.47
N GLY A 155 -4.89 8.77 12.83
CA GLY A 155 -5.59 9.15 14.05
C GLY A 155 -4.84 8.78 15.34
N ARG A 156 -4.01 7.73 15.30
CA ARG A 156 -3.14 7.32 16.41
C ARG A 156 -1.76 7.99 16.39
N GLY A 157 -1.42 8.69 15.32
CA GLY A 157 -0.06 9.22 15.11
C GLY A 157 0.97 8.12 14.88
N ASP A 158 0.52 6.97 14.34
CA ASP A 158 1.38 5.84 13.99
C ASP A 158 2.23 6.16 12.75
N ALA A 159 3.38 5.50 12.66
CA ALA A 159 4.14 5.31 11.44
C ALA A 159 3.60 4.08 10.67
N MET A 160 4.11 3.83 9.46
CA MET A 160 3.75 2.66 8.65
C MET A 160 4.98 1.94 8.15
N LEU A 161 4.92 0.61 8.08
CA LEU A 161 5.83 -0.24 7.31
C LEU A 161 5.00 -0.95 6.24
N LEU A 162 5.50 -1.01 5.00
CA LEU A 162 4.78 -1.55 3.86
C LEU A 162 5.72 -2.35 2.96
N ALA A 163 5.22 -3.41 2.34
CA ALA A 163 6.02 -4.21 1.42
C ALA A 163 5.14 -4.93 0.38
N ILE A 164 5.78 -5.25 -0.75
CA ILE A 164 5.29 -6.22 -1.73
C ILE A 164 5.95 -7.58 -1.43
N LEU A 165 5.15 -8.65 -1.39
CA LEU A 165 5.55 -10.01 -1.00
C LEU A 165 5.25 -11.06 -2.07
#